data_AF-A0A7M2AC17-F1
#
_entry.id   AF-A0A7M2AC17-F1
#
_cell.length_a   1.000
_cell.length_b   1.000
_cell.length_c   1.000
_cell.angle_alpha   90.00
_cell.angle_beta   90.00
_cell.angle_gamma   90.00
#
_symmetry.space_group_name_H-M   'P 1'
#
loop_
_entity.id
_entity.type
_entity.pdbx_description
1 polymer ?
#
loop_
_entity_poly.entity_id
_entity_poly.type
_entity_poly.pdbx_seq_one_letter_code
_entity_poly.pdbx_strand_id
1 'polypeptide(L)'
;MNKGLHRGLKVLGGLMLAAGLVLLTGTAYEAYQSTQDMKAYSPSGTYDEMSGYNMDLYTAGKDGATMVFASEWGVPNPMDFSSLYEPLKPHVKLAMDDHLGYGYSDITDHLRGLETVTEEIHPLLRVSGQVAAEFLKIAHLFNE
;
A
#
# COMPACT_ATOMS: atom_id res chain seq x y z
N MET A 1 -49.63 -22.61 -15.65
CA MET A 1 -48.76 -21.58 -15.04
C MET A 1 -49.39 -20.21 -15.26
N ASN A 2 -49.66 -19.43 -14.21
CA ASN A 2 -50.48 -18.21 -14.32
C ASN A 2 -49.70 -17.10 -15.07
N LYS A 3 -50.36 -16.36 -15.96
CA LYS A 3 -49.71 -15.36 -16.84
C LYS A 3 -48.93 -14.28 -16.07
N GLY A 4 -49.35 -13.98 -14.84
CA GLY A 4 -48.65 -13.07 -13.93
C GLY A 4 -47.29 -13.59 -13.43
N LEU A 5 -47.19 -14.89 -13.12
CA LEU A 5 -45.95 -15.51 -12.64
C LEU A 5 -44.85 -15.48 -13.73
N HIS A 6 -45.22 -15.76 -14.97
CA HIS A 6 -44.30 -15.70 -16.11
C HIS A 6 -43.82 -14.28 -16.43
N ARG A 7 -44.66 -13.25 -16.20
CA ARG A 7 -44.27 -11.84 -16.32
C ARG A 7 -43.29 -11.43 -15.21
N GLY A 8 -43.55 -11.84 -13.97
CA GLY A 8 -42.65 -11.57 -12.83
C GLY A 8 -41.26 -12.18 -13.02
N LEU A 9 -41.19 -13.44 -13.45
CA LEU A 9 -39.91 -14.13 -13.69
C LEU A 9 -39.07 -13.48 -14.79
N LYS A 10 -39.72 -12.96 -15.84
CA LYS A 10 -39.04 -12.22 -16.91
C LYS A 10 -38.45 -10.89 -16.44
N VAL A 11 -39.17 -10.16 -15.60
CA VAL A 11 -38.68 -8.89 -15.02
C VAL A 11 -37.50 -9.16 -14.09
N LEU A 12 -37.61 -10.17 -13.23
CA LEU A 12 -36.54 -10.55 -12.31
C LEU A 12 -35.28 -10.99 -13.07
N GLY A 13 -35.43 -11.82 -14.11
CA GLY A 13 -34.32 -12.22 -14.97
C GLY A 13 -33.68 -11.04 -15.69
N GLY A 14 -34.48 -10.07 -16.16
CA GLY A 14 -33.97 -8.83 -16.75
C GLY A 14 -33.16 -7.98 -15.77
N LEU A 15 -33.64 -7.85 -14.52
CA LEU A 15 -32.91 -7.13 -13.46
C LEU A 15 -31.61 -7.82 -13.08
N MET A 16 -31.59 -9.15 -12.95
CA MET A 16 -30.37 -9.91 -12.67
C MET A 16 -29.36 -9.77 -13.82
N LEU A 17 -29.81 -9.82 -15.08
CA LEU A 17 -28.94 -9.59 -16.23
C LEU A 17 -28.36 -8.17 -16.22
N ALA A 18 -29.18 -7.15 -15.96
CA ALA A 18 -28.71 -5.77 -15.88
C ALA A 18 -27.68 -5.58 -14.75
N ALA A 19 -27.94 -6.12 -13.55
CA ALA A 19 -27.00 -6.08 -12.43
C ALA A 19 -25.69 -6.82 -12.76
N GLY A 20 -25.78 -8.01 -13.38
CA GLY A 20 -24.63 -8.77 -13.84
C GLY A 20 -23.78 -8.01 -14.84
N LEU A 21 -24.41 -7.32 -15.80
CA LEU A 21 -23.74 -6.46 -16.77
C LEU A 21 -23.00 -5.31 -16.09
N VAL A 22 -23.63 -4.60 -15.15
CA VAL A 22 -23.00 -3.50 -14.41
C VAL A 22 -21.76 -3.99 -13.65
N LEU A 23 -21.86 -5.12 -12.94
CA LEU A 23 -20.73 -5.72 -12.22
C LEU A 23 -19.61 -6.15 -13.17
N LEU A 24 -19.93 -6.76 -14.30
CA LEU A 24 -18.95 -7.17 -15.31
C LEU A 24 -18.21 -5.96 -15.88
N THR A 25 -18.93 -4.90 -16.26
CA THR A 25 -18.31 -3.69 -16.78
C THR A 25 -17.50 -2.95 -15.72
N GLY A 26 -17.98 -2.93 -14.47
CA GLY A 26 -17.30 -2.27 -13.35
C GLY A 26 -15.99 -2.97 -13.01
N THR A 27 -16.02 -4.29 -12.85
CA THR A 27 -14.80 -5.09 -12.55
C THR A 27 -13.79 -5.05 -13.70
N ALA A 28 -14.25 -5.09 -14.97
CA ALA A 28 -13.37 -4.95 -16.12
C ALA A 28 -12.72 -3.56 -16.18
N TYR A 29 -13.48 -2.50 -15.87
CA TYR A 29 -12.97 -1.13 -15.82
C TYR A 29 -11.96 -0.96 -14.67
N GLU A 30 -12.28 -1.46 -13.48
CA GLU A 30 -11.40 -1.43 -12.31
C GLU A 30 -10.09 -2.19 -12.57
N ALA A 31 -10.15 -3.40 -13.14
CA ALA A 31 -8.96 -4.15 -13.50
C ALA A 31 -8.10 -3.41 -14.55
N TYR A 32 -8.73 -2.84 -15.58
CA TYR A 32 -8.00 -2.06 -16.59
C TYR A 32 -7.35 -0.82 -15.96
N GLN A 33 -8.11 -0.03 -15.21
CA GLN A 33 -7.62 1.20 -14.59
C GLN A 33 -6.52 0.91 -13.57
N SER A 34 -6.67 -0.13 -12.75
CA SER A 34 -5.64 -0.58 -11.81
C SER A 34 -4.31 -0.87 -12.52
N THR A 35 -4.33 -1.55 -13.67
CA THR A 35 -3.09 -1.77 -14.44
C THR A 35 -2.49 -0.49 -15.04
N GLN A 36 -3.29 0.53 -15.32
CA GLN A 36 -2.79 1.83 -15.79
C GLN A 36 -2.22 2.64 -14.63
N ASP A 37 -2.89 2.61 -13.47
CA ASP A 37 -2.48 3.30 -12.26
C ASP A 37 -1.14 2.75 -11.77
N MET A 38 -0.95 1.42 -11.76
CA MET A 38 0.35 0.81 -11.41
C MET A 38 1.49 1.24 -12.36
N LYS A 39 1.19 1.56 -13.63
CA LYS A 39 2.18 2.08 -14.58
C LYS A 39 2.46 3.56 -14.38
N ALA A 40 1.43 4.33 -14.03
CA ALA A 40 1.54 5.77 -13.81
C ALA A 40 2.22 6.09 -12.47
N TYR A 41 1.99 5.26 -11.46
CA TYR A 41 2.53 5.34 -10.12
C TYR A 41 3.42 4.13 -9.90
N SER A 42 4.64 4.17 -10.45
CA SER A 42 5.64 3.15 -10.17
C SER A 42 6.31 3.44 -8.82
N PRO A 43 6.67 2.40 -8.06
CA PRO A 43 7.43 2.55 -6.83
C PRO A 43 8.71 3.33 -7.15
N SER A 44 8.98 4.36 -6.35
CA SER A 44 10.20 5.16 -6.46
C SER A 44 11.32 4.63 -5.56
N GLY A 45 11.02 3.60 -4.77
CA GLY A 45 11.92 2.95 -3.84
C GLY A 45 12.75 1.83 -4.44
N THR A 46 13.59 1.25 -3.59
CA THR A 46 14.33 0.02 -3.84
C THR A 46 13.66 -1.14 -3.14
N TYR A 47 13.70 -2.32 -3.76
CA TYR A 47 13.20 -3.55 -3.16
C TYR A 47 14.32 -4.32 -2.46
N ASP A 48 14.08 -4.71 -1.22
CA ASP A 48 14.94 -5.61 -0.45
C ASP A 48 14.11 -6.76 0.13
N GLU A 49 14.67 -7.97 0.17
CA GLU A 49 13.97 -9.16 0.61
C GLU A 49 13.96 -9.30 2.13
N MET A 50 12.77 -9.28 2.74
CA MET A 50 12.55 -9.50 4.17
C MET A 50 11.62 -10.68 4.37
N SER A 51 12.10 -11.68 5.11
CA SER A 51 11.33 -12.87 5.44
C SER A 51 10.72 -13.59 4.22
N GLY A 52 11.42 -13.58 3.08
CA GLY A 52 10.99 -14.21 1.83
C GLY A 52 10.07 -13.36 0.94
N TYR A 53 9.84 -12.09 1.28
CA TYR A 53 8.98 -11.16 0.56
C TYR A 53 9.73 -9.87 0.22
N ASN A 54 9.39 -9.21 -0.88
CA ASN A 54 10.01 -7.95 -1.27
C ASN A 54 9.36 -6.78 -0.51
N MET A 55 10.18 -5.98 0.16
CA MET A 55 9.77 -4.72 0.77
C MET A 55 10.27 -3.54 -0.03
N ASP A 56 9.39 -2.59 -0.37
CA ASP A 56 9.75 -1.30 -0.96
C ASP A 56 10.29 -0.36 0.11
N LEU A 57 11.40 0.31 -0.22
CA LEU A 57 12.00 1.36 0.59
C LEU A 57 12.26 2.59 -0.27
N TYR A 58 11.49 3.65 -0.04
CA TYR A 58 11.76 4.96 -0.60
C TYR A 58 12.90 5.65 0.14
N THR A 59 13.87 6.19 -0.59
CA THR A 59 14.95 7.00 0.00
C THR A 59 15.12 8.34 -0.72
N ALA A 60 15.39 9.39 0.05
CA ALA A 60 15.55 10.74 -0.49
C ALA A 60 16.45 11.61 0.41
N GLY A 61 16.78 12.80 -0.08
CA GLY A 61 17.50 13.82 0.69
C GLY A 61 19.03 13.74 0.54
N LYS A 62 19.75 14.26 1.52
CA LYS A 62 21.23 14.37 1.50
C LYS A 62 21.89 13.36 2.42
N ASP A 63 23.15 13.04 2.15
CA ASP A 63 23.95 12.13 2.97
C ASP A 63 24.06 12.57 4.44
N GLY A 64 24.01 11.61 5.37
CA GLY A 64 24.10 11.85 6.80
C GLY A 64 23.21 10.90 7.61
N ALA A 65 22.82 11.38 8.79
CA ALA A 65 21.82 10.74 9.65
C ALA A 65 20.52 10.45 8.89
N THR A 66 20.09 9.18 8.88
CA THR A 66 18.78 8.81 8.29
C THR A 66 17.67 9.01 9.31
N MET A 67 16.67 9.79 8.92
CA MET A 67 15.34 9.85 9.55
C MET A 67 14.43 8.85 8.84
N VAL A 68 13.89 7.91 9.61
CA VAL A 68 13.04 6.82 9.11
C VAL A 68 11.58 7.13 9.37
N PHE A 69 10.73 7.00 8.35
CA PHE A 69 9.27 7.06 8.46
C PHE A 69 8.70 5.68 8.16
N ALA A 70 7.99 5.11 9.13
CA ALA A 70 7.31 3.84 8.97
C ALA A 70 5.84 4.09 8.61
N SER A 71 5.37 3.47 7.53
CA SER A 71 3.96 3.56 7.10
C SER A 71 3.06 2.76 8.02
N GLU A 72 1.97 3.32 8.55
CA GLU A 72 1.06 2.61 9.47
C GLU A 72 -0.31 2.30 8.84
N TRP A 73 -1.14 1.56 9.58
CA TRP A 73 -2.48 1.14 9.16
C TRP A 73 -3.34 2.35 8.77
N GLY A 74 -3.74 2.42 7.50
CA GLY A 74 -4.59 3.51 6.97
C GLY A 74 -3.83 4.69 6.35
N VAL A 75 -2.50 4.69 6.38
CA VAL A 75 -1.66 5.58 5.56
C VAL A 75 -0.81 4.70 4.65
N PRO A 76 -1.39 4.21 3.54
CA PRO A 76 -0.78 3.14 2.74
C PRO A 76 0.40 3.60 1.89
N ASN A 77 0.70 4.90 1.83
CA ASN A 77 1.75 5.43 0.98
C ASN A 77 2.62 6.46 1.73
N PRO A 78 3.95 6.29 1.76
CA PRO A 78 4.91 7.27 2.25
C PRO A 78 4.67 8.69 1.72
N MET A 79 4.21 8.80 0.47
CA MET A 79 3.89 10.06 -0.21
C MET A 79 2.84 10.91 0.52
N ASP A 80 1.98 10.31 1.34
CA ASP A 80 1.00 11.03 2.16
C ASP A 80 1.69 11.94 3.19
N PHE A 81 2.94 11.65 3.54
CA PHE A 81 3.77 12.49 4.41
C PHE A 81 4.56 13.57 3.64
N SER A 82 4.33 13.76 2.34
CA SER A 82 5.09 14.72 1.51
C SER A 82 5.11 16.14 2.06
N SER A 83 3.98 16.62 2.59
CA SER A 83 3.91 17.94 3.23
C SER A 83 4.84 18.07 4.44
N LEU A 84 5.17 16.95 5.09
CA LEU A 84 6.05 16.89 6.25
C LEU A 84 7.51 16.70 5.86
N TYR A 85 7.81 15.80 4.92
CA TYR A 85 9.20 15.46 4.59
C TYR A 85 9.81 16.33 3.49
N GLU A 86 9.03 16.94 2.58
CA GLU A 86 9.58 17.80 1.53
C GLU A 86 10.37 18.99 2.09
N PRO A 87 9.93 19.69 3.16
CA PRO A 87 10.74 20.72 3.81
C PRO A 87 12.01 20.18 4.49
N LEU A 88 12.04 18.90 4.89
CA LEU A 88 13.14 18.27 5.62
C LEU A 88 14.20 17.66 4.70
N LYS A 89 13.79 17.23 3.50
CA LYS A 89 14.63 16.61 2.46
C LYS A 89 15.94 17.36 2.15
N PRO A 90 16.03 18.70 2.21
CA PRO A 90 17.31 19.41 2.03
C PRO A 90 18.31 19.26 3.18
N HIS A 91 17.86 18.79 4.35
CA HIS A 91 18.59 18.80 5.62
C HIS A 91 18.95 17.41 6.16
N VAL A 92 18.15 16.38 5.86
CA VAL A 92 18.34 15.02 6.38
C VAL A 92 18.26 13.99 5.26
N LYS A 93 18.80 12.79 5.52
CA LYS A 93 18.50 11.60 4.72
C LYS A 93 17.15 11.05 5.16
N LEU A 94 16.28 10.73 4.23
CA LEU A 94 14.96 10.17 4.47
C LEU A 94 14.96 8.73 3.99
N ALA A 95 14.36 7.84 4.80
CA ALA A 95 14.04 6.48 4.41
C ALA A 95 12.59 6.19 4.83
N MET A 96 11.78 5.65 3.92
CA MET A 96 10.38 5.35 4.17
C MET A 96 10.04 3.99 3.63
N ASP A 97 9.58 3.09 4.49
CA ASP A 97 9.25 1.73 4.10
C ASP A 97 7.74 1.55 3.91
N ASP A 98 7.40 0.73 2.92
CA ASP A 98 6.09 0.10 2.85
C ASP A 98 6.17 -1.22 3.62
N HIS A 99 5.39 -1.36 4.69
CA HIS A 99 5.30 -2.63 5.41
C HIS A 99 4.82 -3.76 4.48
N LEU A 100 5.23 -5.00 4.73
CA LEU A 100 4.63 -6.14 4.03
C LEU A 100 3.10 -6.13 4.19
N GLY A 101 2.40 -6.29 3.06
CA GLY A 101 0.95 -6.14 2.96
C GLY A 101 0.44 -4.71 2.70
N TYR A 102 1.34 -3.73 2.50
CA TYR A 102 1.00 -2.33 2.21
C TYR A 102 1.75 -1.77 1.01
N GLY A 103 1.19 -0.71 0.42
CA GLY A 103 1.84 0.07 -0.63
C GLY A 103 2.34 -0.79 -1.79
N TYR A 104 3.64 -0.68 -2.07
CA TYR A 104 4.33 -1.40 -3.12
C TYR A 104 5.05 -2.67 -2.65
N SER A 105 5.02 -2.96 -1.35
CA SER A 105 5.59 -4.18 -0.77
C SER A 105 4.69 -5.40 -1.02
N ASP A 106 5.29 -6.58 -1.04
CA ASP A 106 4.58 -7.83 -1.26
C ASP A 106 3.52 -8.10 -0.17
N ILE A 107 2.44 -8.78 -0.56
CA ILE A 107 1.46 -9.31 0.38
C ILE A 107 2.05 -10.54 1.07
N THR A 108 2.05 -10.52 2.40
CA THR A 108 2.50 -11.62 3.25
C THR A 108 1.34 -12.33 3.93
N ASP A 109 1.52 -13.61 4.26
CA ASP A 109 0.60 -14.39 5.10
C ASP A 109 0.99 -14.35 6.59
N HIS A 110 2.07 -13.64 6.95
CA HIS A 110 2.50 -13.46 8.32
C HIS A 110 1.49 -12.64 9.13
N LEU A 111 1.29 -13.02 10.41
CA LEU A 111 0.47 -12.27 11.33
C LEU A 111 1.05 -10.86 11.53
N ARG A 112 0.24 -9.81 11.35
CA ARG A 112 0.69 -8.43 11.53
C ARG A 112 0.66 -8.06 13.01
N GLY A 113 1.80 -8.23 13.68
CA GLY A 113 2.07 -7.73 15.02
C GLY A 113 3.21 -6.70 15.01
N LEU A 114 3.31 -5.91 16.08
CA LEU A 114 4.39 -4.92 16.23
C LEU A 114 5.77 -5.61 16.18
N GLU A 115 5.87 -6.80 16.77
CA GLU A 115 7.08 -7.62 16.78
C GLU A 115 7.49 -8.00 15.35
N THR A 116 6.57 -8.56 14.57
CA THR A 116 6.80 -8.96 13.17
C THR A 116 7.22 -7.79 12.31
N VAL A 117 6.51 -6.66 12.41
CA VAL A 117 6.85 -5.42 11.69
C VAL A 117 8.26 -4.95 12.06
N THR A 118 8.61 -4.97 13.35
CA THR A 118 9.93 -4.51 13.81
C THR A 118 11.06 -5.45 13.36
N GLU A 119 10.80 -6.77 13.33
CA GLU A 119 11.71 -7.79 12.82
C GLU A 119 11.96 -7.67 11.31
N GLU A 120 11.04 -7.04 10.56
CA GLU A 120 11.18 -6.76 9.12
C GLU A 120 11.92 -5.43 8.87
N ILE A 121 11.59 -4.36 9.60
CA ILE A 121 12.15 -3.01 9.38
C ILE A 121 13.64 -2.91 9.77
N HIS A 122 14.04 -3.49 10.91
CA HIS A 122 15.43 -3.37 11.36
C HIS A 122 16.43 -4.00 10.38
N PRO A 123 16.20 -5.23 9.86
CA PRO A 123 17.04 -5.78 8.80
C PRO A 123 16.96 -4.98 7.51
N LEU A 124 15.78 -4.51 7.09
CA LEU A 124 15.59 -3.69 5.89
C LEU A 124 16.54 -2.48 5.90
N LEU A 125 16.44 -1.63 6.92
CA LEU A 125 17.28 -0.45 7.02
C LEU A 125 18.77 -0.77 7.03
N ARG A 126 19.15 -1.89 7.68
CA ARG A 126 20.54 -2.33 7.74
C ARG A 126 21.07 -2.77 6.36
N VAL A 127 20.31 -3.55 5.59
CA VAL A 127 20.76 -4.02 4.27
C VAL A 127 20.75 -2.89 3.24
N SER A 128 19.81 -1.96 3.33
CA SER A 128 19.73 -0.79 2.44
C SER A 128 20.74 0.32 2.81
N GLY A 129 21.69 0.04 3.72
CA GLY A 129 22.76 0.95 4.11
C GLY A 129 22.29 2.20 4.85
N GLN A 130 21.11 2.15 5.47
CA GLN A 130 20.56 3.24 6.25
C GLN A 130 21.09 3.18 7.67
N VAL A 131 21.98 4.12 8.00
CA VAL A 131 22.44 4.32 9.38
C VAL A 131 21.44 5.26 10.05
N ALA A 132 20.40 4.67 10.64
CA ALA A 132 19.39 5.41 11.38
C ALA A 132 20.07 6.11 12.58
N ALA A 133 20.20 7.43 12.50
CA ALA A 133 20.69 8.21 13.62
C ALA A 133 19.55 8.50 14.60
N GLU A 134 18.33 8.69 14.08
CA GLU A 134 17.12 8.90 14.86
C GLU A 134 15.95 8.20 14.16
N PHE A 135 15.23 7.36 14.90
CA PHE A 135 13.97 6.78 14.46
C PHE A 135 12.85 7.74 14.85
N LEU A 136 12.36 8.51 13.89
CA LEU A 136 11.13 9.27 14.08
C LEU A 136 9.95 8.42 13.61
N LYS A 137 9.47 7.55 14.50
CA LYS A 137 8.24 6.82 14.22
C LYS A 137 7.06 7.80 14.28
N ILE A 138 6.61 8.27 13.12
CA ILE A 138 5.39 9.08 13.02
C ILE A 138 4.21 8.13 12.92
N ALA A 139 3.77 7.69 14.09
CA ALA A 139 2.56 6.92 14.22
C ALA A 139 1.34 7.84 14.03
N HIS A 140 0.47 7.52 13.08
CA HIS A 140 -0.91 7.99 13.10
C HIS A 140 -1.78 6.84 13.61
N LEU A 141 -1.72 6.59 14.92
CA LEU A 141 -2.60 5.62 15.56
C LEU A 141 -4.01 6.19 15.66
N PHE A 142 -4.97 5.59 14.95
CA PHE A 142 -6.27 5.41 15.56
C PHE A 142 -6.10 4.34 16.65
N ASN A 143 -6.25 4.76 17.91
CA ASN A 143 -6.52 3.84 19.01
C ASN A 143 -7.75 2.98 18.64
N GLU A 144 -7.65 1.68 18.85
CA GLU A 144 -8.82 0.92 19.34
C GLU A 144 -9.05 1.24 20.82
#